data_AF-S2RQ55-F1
#
_entry.id   AF-S2RQ55-F1
#
_cell.length_a   1.000
_cell.length_b   1.000
_cell.length_c   1.000
_cell.angle_alpha   90.00
_cell.angle_beta   90.00
_cell.angle_gamma   90.00
#
_symmetry.space_group_name_H-M   'P 1'
#
loop_
_entity.id
_entity.type
_entity.pdbx_description
1 polymer ?
#
loop_
_entity_poly.entity_id
_entity_poly.type
_entity_poly.pdbx_seq_one_letter_code
_entity_poly.pdbx_strand_id
1 'polypeptide(L)' 'KMRYLPLSGFNVDFGDNDYRARLRQRLEDRLAFIATKDVDHDGYDRLPIDASRALEDVIAALDQQAAAM' A
#
# COMPACT_ATOMS: atom_id res chain seq x y z
N LYS A 1 -11.64 -8.26 -3.66
CA LYS A 1 -11.66 -8.60 -2.22
C LYS A 1 -10.23 -8.73 -1.73
N MET A 2 -9.86 -8.01 -0.68
CA MET A 2 -8.53 -8.06 -0.08
C MET A 2 -8.15 -9.46 0.39
N ARG A 3 -6.89 -9.85 0.20
CA ARG A 3 -6.29 -11.08 0.72
C ARG A 3 -5.04 -10.73 1.51
N TYR A 4 -4.83 -11.43 2.61
CA TYR A 4 -3.67 -11.24 3.48
C TYR A 4 -3.27 -12.58 4.08
N LEU A 5 -2.02 -12.66 4.52
CA LEU A 5 -1.54 -13.79 5.30
C LEU A 5 -2.00 -13.61 6.76
N PRO A 6 -2.87 -14.48 7.29
CA PRO A 6 -3.25 -14.39 8.70
C PRO A 6 -2.04 -14.71 9.58
N LEU A 7 -1.78 -13.85 10.56
CA LEU A 7 -0.72 -14.03 11.55
C LEU A 7 -1.37 -14.05 12.94
N SER A 8 -1.04 -15.06 13.75
CA SER A 8 -1.57 -15.18 15.10
C SER A 8 -1.16 -13.96 15.94
N GLY A 9 -2.12 -13.35 16.64
CA GLY A 9 -1.92 -12.13 17.42
C GLY A 9 -1.96 -10.82 16.62
N PHE A 10 -2.07 -10.87 15.29
CA PHE A 10 -2.17 -9.70 14.42
C PHE A 10 -3.47 -9.76 13.62
N ASN A 11 -4.55 -9.28 14.24
CA ASN A 11 -5.84 -9.21 13.56
C ASN A 11 -5.82 -8.10 12.50
N VAL A 12 -6.17 -8.46 11.28
CA VAL A 12 -6.33 -7.52 10.16
C VAL A 12 -7.82 -7.25 10.01
N ASP A 13 -8.22 -6.00 10.25
CA ASP A 13 -9.61 -5.57 10.13
C ASP A 13 -9.74 -4.47 9.08
N PHE A 14 -10.22 -4.82 7.90
CA PHE A 14 -10.47 -3.85 6.83
C PHE A 14 -11.81 -3.10 6.99
N GLY A 15 -12.62 -3.44 7.98
CA GLY A 15 -13.80 -2.67 8.37
C GLY A 15 -13.49 -1.55 9.35
N ASP A 16 -12.39 -1.66 10.09
CA ASP A 16 -11.94 -0.62 11.01
C ASP A 16 -11.35 0.59 10.25
N ASN A 17 -11.93 1.77 10.47
CA ASN A 17 -11.53 3.00 9.80
C ASN A 17 -10.09 3.42 10.11
N ASP A 18 -9.67 3.31 11.37
CA ASP A 18 -8.34 3.71 11.82
C ASP A 18 -7.26 2.76 11.30
N TYR A 19 -7.57 1.46 11.23
CA TYR A 19 -6.72 0.46 10.59
C TYR A 19 -6.51 0.78 9.12
N ARG A 20 -7.59 1.04 8.36
CA ARG A 20 -7.50 1.42 6.96
C ARG A 20 -6.72 2.70 6.74
N ALA A 21 -6.98 3.75 7.53
CA ALA A 21 -6.28 5.01 7.41
C ALA A 21 -4.76 4.84 7.63
N ARG A 22 -4.36 4.07 8.65
CA ARG A 22 -2.95 3.75 8.90
C ARG A 22 -2.32 2.91 7.79
N LEU A 23 -3.04 1.90 7.28
CA LEU A 23 -2.55 1.07 6.18
C LEU A 23 -2.38 1.90 4.91
N ARG A 24 -3.35 2.76 4.58
CA ARG A 24 -3.28 3.69 3.46
C ARG A 24 -2.06 4.60 3.55
N GLN A 25 -1.88 5.28 4.70
CA GLN A 25 -0.74 6.16 4.91
C GLN A 25 0.59 5.42 4.69
N ARG A 26 0.72 4.19 5.17
CA ARG A 26 1.93 3.38 4.96
C ARG A 26 2.19 3.05 3.50
N LEU A 27 1.15 2.80 2.71
CA LEU A 27 1.28 2.54 1.27
C LEU A 27 1.65 3.82 0.51
N GLU A 28 1.08 4.97 0.89
CA GLU A 28 1.42 6.28 0.34
C GLU A 28 2.87 6.68 0.68
N ASP A 29 3.31 6.49 1.92
CA ASP A 29 4.70 6.69 2.35
C ASP A 29 5.66 5.82 1.51
N ARG A 30 5.25 4.58 1.21
CA ARG A 30 6.04 3.66 0.39
C ARG A 30 6.11 4.10 -1.07
N LEU A 31 5.01 4.60 -1.64
CA LEU A 31 5.01 5.18 -2.99
C LEU A 31 5.96 6.38 -3.07
N ALA A 32 5.90 7.28 -2.09
CA ALA A 32 6.81 8.41 -2.00
C ALA A 32 8.27 7.96 -1.92
N PHE A 33 8.58 6.94 -1.11
CA PHE A 33 9.92 6.36 -1.04
C PHE A 33 10.39 5.76 -2.37
N ILE A 34 9.51 5.05 -3.10
CA ILE A 34 9.86 4.49 -4.41
C ILE A 34 10.16 5.61 -5.41
N ALA A 35 9.39 6.70 -5.39
CA ALA A 35 9.63 7.84 -6.26
C ALA A 35 11.01 8.48 -6.01
N THR A 36 11.56 8.45 -4.78
CA THR A 36 12.92 8.95 -4.55
C THR A 36 13.97 8.08 -5.25
N LYS A 37 13.70 6.80 -5.50
CA LYS A 37 14.63 5.87 -6.17
C LYS A 37 14.82 6.12 -7.65
N ASP A 38 13.99 6.96 -8.26
CA ASP A 38 14.20 7.40 -9.64
C ASP A 38 15.39 8.36 -9.79
N VAL A 39 15.77 9.04 -8.71
CA VAL A 39 16.78 10.10 -8.70
C VAL A 39 17.92 9.85 -7.71
N ASP A 40 17.64 9.21 -6.58
CA ASP A 40 18.65 8.79 -5.60
C ASP A 40 19.69 7.90 -6.30
N HIS A 41 20.97 8.10 -5.98
CA HIS A 41 22.08 7.35 -6.60
C HIS A 41 22.03 7.35 -8.14
N ASP A 42 21.63 8.47 -8.75
CA ASP A 42 21.49 8.60 -10.20
C ASP A 42 20.48 7.60 -10.81
N GLY A 43 19.47 7.22 -10.02
CA GLY A 43 18.43 6.28 -10.41
C GLY A 43 18.89 4.82 -10.46
N TYR A 44 20.05 4.49 -9.88
CA TYR A 44 20.56 3.11 -9.82
C TYR A 44 19.56 2.15 -9.16
N ASP A 45 18.86 2.62 -8.12
CA ASP A 45 17.89 1.85 -7.35
C ASP A 45 16.46 1.92 -7.92
N ARG A 46 16.28 2.50 -9.12
CA ARG A 46 14.96 2.64 -9.76
C ARG A 46 14.28 1.28 -9.86
N LEU A 47 13.01 1.25 -9.42
CA LEU A 47 12.17 0.07 -9.56
C LEU A 47 11.40 0.09 -10.89
N PRO A 48 10.99 -1.09 -11.41
CA PRO A 48 10.03 -1.15 -12.50
C PRO A 48 8.73 -0.42 -12.14
N ILE A 49 8.09 0.20 -13.12
CA ILE A 49 6.83 0.96 -12.93
C ILE A 49 5.72 0.10 -12.29
N ASP A 50 5.75 -1.21 -12.53
CA ASP A 50 4.78 -2.15 -11.98
C ASP A 50 4.85 -2.24 -10.45
N ALA A 51 5.97 -1.88 -9.82
CA ALA A 51 6.07 -1.83 -8.37
C ALA A 51 5.16 -0.73 -7.78
N SER A 52 5.16 0.47 -8.37
CA SER A 52 4.28 1.56 -7.94
C SER A 52 2.81 1.24 -8.26
N ARG A 53 2.54 0.71 -9.45
CA ARG A 53 1.18 0.29 -9.85
C ARG A 53 0.59 -0.75 -8.90
N ALA A 54 1.39 -1.74 -8.50
CA ALA A 54 0.92 -2.76 -7.56
C ALA A 54 0.50 -2.16 -6.20
N LEU A 55 1.19 -1.11 -5.73
CA LEU A 55 0.80 -0.41 -4.50
C LEU A 55 -0.47 0.43 -4.70
N GLU A 56 -0.57 1.13 -5.83
CA GLU A 56 -1.77 1.89 -6.22
C GLU A 56 -3.01 0.99 -6.31
N ASP A 57 -2.87 -0.21 -6.89
CA ASP A 57 -3.93 -1.21 -6.96
C ASP A 57 -4.39 -1.66 -5.57
N VAL A 58 -3.45 -1.82 -4.62
CA VAL A 58 -3.80 -2.17 -3.23
C VAL A 58 -4.53 -1.00 -2.56
N ILE A 59 -4.09 0.24 -2.75
CA ILE A 59 -4.79 1.43 -2.22
C ILE A 59 -6.21 1.50 -2.79
N ALA A 60 -6.37 1.33 -4.10
CA ALA A 60 -7.69 1.33 -4.74
C ALA A 60 -8.59 0.22 -4.21
N ALA A 61 -8.06 -1.00 -4.01
CA ALA A 61 -8.80 -2.10 -3.41
C ALA A 61 -9.21 -1.81 -1.96
N LEU A 62 -8.41 -1.04 -1.21
CA LEU A 62 -8.69 -0.65 0.17
C LEU A 62 -9.85 0.34 0.23
N ASP A 63 -9.84 1.32 -0.67
CA ASP A 63 -10.89 2.34 -0.79
C ASP A 63 -12.22 1.73 -1.24
N GLN A 64 -12.18 0.81 -2.21
CA GLN A 64 -13.37 0.08 -2.65
C GLN A 64 -13.98 -0.75 -1.51
N GLN A 65 -13.13 -1.33 -0.66
CA GLN A 65 -13.61 -2.07 0.50
C GLN A 65 -14.23 -1.14 1.55
N ALA A 66 -13.82 0.13 1.61
CA ALA A 66 -14.49 1.14 2.42
C ALA A 66 -15.86 1.56 1.89
N ALA A 67 -16.00 1.67 0.56
CA ALA A 67 -17.26 2.00 -0.08
C ALA A 67 -18.29 0.85 -0.04
N ALA A 68 -17.84 -0.39 0.12
CA ALA A 68 -18.69 -1.58 0.14
C ALA A 68 -19.21 -1.97 1.54
N MET A 69 -18.87 -1.20 2.58
CA MET A 69 -19.29 -1.39 3.98
C MET A 69 -20.22 -0.28 4.43
#